data_AF-A0A120A131-F1
#
_entry.id   AF-A0A120A131-F1
#
_cell.length_a   1.000
_cell.length_b   1.000
_cell.length_c   1.000
_cell.angle_alpha   90.00
_cell.angle_beta   90.00
_cell.angle_gamma   90.00
#
_symmetry.space_group_name_H-M   'P 1'
#
loop_
_entity.id
_entity.type
_entity.pdbx_description
1 polymer ?
#
loop_
_entity_poly.entity_id
_entity_poly.type
_entity_poly.pdbx_seq_one_letter_code
_entity_poly.pdbx_strand_id
1 'polypeptide(L)'
;MKEFTSQTGGRYTYIDDIMNLQDLALAFAGIFDGCDNFIISGCQVSGTNISAGYVYINGKIRYFTGTSGASKWPMYLYENNSVERVSYADSGDKIGRNVYGCAISANIPVSNDTLTKMPPQFISIASDGSALRLKEALFGKYALMIDSPYPSQTVKKDIVIDGDATFNKELFVKRGVNLVAGTSKASVFYSSSGALNIQSQLNEKTVYKVTITEKGAVQFHVNNNLLASLDSNGMVLRVALSSDIIKGGNVTVTNSHIYNSSVATDKGTLNINMLGYNGSSSYYRDTIIGDGKGGAVLSIVGKSKECTFNGSVIISSVAASLLSLKHSTLSKTDNELVSYLNWTDKNSEQIAYIGYSNTEDKNLHFKNNIGDLVLNNDVHVIGKLFVNGVDLLAKTIDYPKDSGWIPIKVQNCGITTQVYVRQIGKIVSIQGELHTHHNGVIFTLPNNIDPPKYKIGYSHNKGHGSWHCVISGGQRNCVVDYCNNGCAEYIGFLMTYII
;
A
#
# COMPACT_ATOMS: atom_id res chain seq x y z
N MET A 1 75.79 41.66 19.29
CA MET A 1 76.26 42.43 18.13
C MET A 1 77.00 43.67 18.62
N LYS A 2 78.03 44.14 17.93
CA LYS A 2 78.64 45.45 18.21
C LYS A 2 78.42 46.33 16.99
N GLU A 3 77.92 47.54 17.20
CA GLU A 3 77.72 48.54 16.16
C GLU A 3 78.74 49.65 16.38
N PHE A 4 79.54 49.91 15.36
CA PHE A 4 80.59 50.91 15.38
C PHE A 4 79.98 52.31 15.29
N THR A 5 80.47 53.21 16.14
CA THR A 5 80.04 54.61 16.16
C THR A 5 81.27 55.47 15.85
N SER A 6 81.29 56.06 14.65
CA SER A 6 82.36 56.97 14.24
C SER A 6 82.15 58.36 14.83
N GLN A 7 83.20 58.95 15.41
CA GLN A 7 83.20 60.35 15.85
C GLN A 7 84.43 61.05 15.26
N THR A 8 84.37 62.39 15.13
CA THR A 8 85.50 63.18 14.63
C THR A 8 86.75 62.96 15.49
N GLY A 9 87.92 62.70 14.87
CA GLY A 9 89.22 62.46 15.51
C GLY A 9 89.63 60.99 15.72
N GLY A 10 88.90 60.03 15.13
CA GLY A 10 89.14 58.58 15.29
C GLY A 10 90.35 58.02 14.52
N ARG A 11 90.75 56.77 14.83
CA ARG A 11 91.88 56.04 14.19
C ARG A 11 91.68 55.82 12.68
N TYR A 12 92.77 55.91 11.90
CA TYR A 12 92.89 55.54 10.47
C TYR A 12 92.82 54.01 10.23
N THR A 13 91.74 53.36 10.63
CA THR A 13 91.43 52.00 10.15
C THR A 13 90.51 52.14 8.95
N TYR A 14 90.58 51.27 7.95
CA TYR A 14 89.67 51.26 6.78
C TYR A 14 88.22 51.15 7.27
N ILE A 15 87.60 52.30 7.54
CA ILE A 15 86.30 52.41 8.19
C ILE A 15 85.23 51.79 7.33
N ASP A 16 85.39 51.86 6.01
CA ASP A 16 84.51 51.30 5.01
C ASP A 16 84.41 49.76 5.13
N ASP A 17 85.51 49.05 5.40
CA ASP A 17 85.48 47.58 5.58
C ASP A 17 84.68 47.18 6.83
N ILE A 18 84.78 47.96 7.89
CA ILE A 18 84.04 47.73 9.14
C ILE A 18 82.56 48.09 8.96
N MET A 19 82.27 49.19 8.24
CA MET A 19 80.89 49.58 7.91
C MET A 19 80.24 48.55 6.99
N ASN A 20 80.95 48.03 5.98
CA ASN A 20 80.45 46.98 5.10
C ASN A 20 80.14 45.68 5.86
N LEU A 21 81.00 45.26 6.79
CA LEU A 21 80.74 44.09 7.65
C LEU A 21 79.56 44.31 8.60
N GLN A 22 79.39 45.54 9.09
CA GLN A 22 78.25 45.92 9.92
C GLN A 22 76.94 45.92 9.13
N ASP A 23 76.94 46.51 7.94
CA ASP A 23 75.75 46.54 7.07
C ASP A 23 75.32 45.14 6.66
N LEU A 24 76.28 44.24 6.41
CA LEU A 24 75.99 42.82 6.22
C LEU A 24 75.31 42.20 7.45
N ALA A 25 75.84 42.46 8.65
CA ALA A 25 75.26 41.94 9.90
C ALA A 25 73.86 42.52 10.21
N LEU A 26 73.61 43.78 9.82
CA LEU A 26 72.31 44.43 9.95
C LEU A 26 71.31 43.91 8.90
N ALA A 27 71.75 43.66 7.66
CA ALA A 27 70.93 43.05 6.62
C ALA A 27 70.44 41.65 7.04
N PHE A 28 71.28 40.86 7.70
CA PHE A 28 70.86 39.57 8.28
C PHE A 28 69.80 39.73 9.37
N ALA A 29 69.88 40.77 10.21
CA ALA A 29 68.84 41.05 11.20
C ALA A 29 67.52 41.49 10.55
N GLY A 30 67.57 42.14 9.38
CA GLY A 30 66.39 42.53 8.61
C GLY A 30 65.53 41.37 8.12
N ILE A 31 66.07 40.16 8.02
CA ILE A 31 65.28 38.93 7.72
C ILE A 31 64.22 38.68 8.82
N PHE A 32 64.51 39.10 10.05
CA PHE A 32 63.64 38.92 11.21
C PHE A 32 62.74 40.14 11.45
N ASP A 33 62.66 41.07 10.50
CA ASP A 33 61.79 42.23 10.63
C ASP A 33 60.31 41.80 10.77
N GLY A 34 59.61 42.45 11.70
CA GLY A 34 58.25 42.10 12.11
C GLY A 34 58.09 40.74 12.81
N CYS A 35 59.17 40.02 13.13
CA CYS A 35 59.10 38.86 14.03
C CYS A 35 59.10 39.33 15.50
N ASP A 36 58.47 38.55 16.38
CA ASP A 36 58.55 38.77 17.83
C ASP A 36 59.98 38.55 18.36
N ASN A 37 60.24 38.76 19.66
CA ASN A 37 61.54 38.42 20.24
C ASN A 37 61.68 36.89 20.37
N PHE A 38 62.76 36.30 19.86
CA PHE A 38 62.94 34.85 19.83
C PHE A 38 64.39 34.40 19.96
N ILE A 39 64.57 33.12 20.31
CA ILE A 39 65.88 32.46 20.36
C ILE A 39 66.27 31.98 18.97
N ILE A 40 67.39 32.47 18.44
CA ILE A 40 67.94 32.03 17.14
C ILE A 40 68.55 30.64 17.27
N SER A 41 69.39 30.43 18.29
CA SER A 41 70.05 29.15 18.56
C SER A 41 70.53 29.08 20.01
N GLY A 42 70.73 27.86 20.53
CA GLY A 42 71.16 27.66 21.92
C GLY A 42 70.06 27.97 22.94
N CYS A 43 70.45 28.52 24.09
CA CYS A 43 69.55 28.82 25.21
C CYS A 43 68.72 27.59 25.63
N GLN A 44 69.34 26.42 25.68
CA GLN A 44 68.69 25.16 26.03
C GLN A 44 68.65 25.00 27.55
N VAL A 45 67.49 24.61 28.08
CA VAL A 45 67.31 24.35 29.52
C VAL A 45 67.69 22.91 29.82
N SER A 46 68.59 22.72 30.78
CA SER A 46 68.98 21.40 31.31
C SER A 46 69.12 21.51 32.83
N GLY A 47 68.10 21.04 33.55
CA GLY A 47 67.99 21.24 35.00
C GLY A 47 67.93 22.74 35.34
N THR A 48 68.90 23.23 36.11
CA THR A 48 69.03 24.66 36.47
C THR A 48 69.98 25.43 35.54
N ASN A 49 70.46 24.82 34.46
CA ASN A 49 71.37 25.45 33.51
C ASN A 49 70.64 25.88 32.24
N ILE A 50 71.02 27.04 31.70
CA ILE A 50 70.60 27.52 30.38
C ILE A 50 71.86 27.70 29.55
N SER A 51 71.98 26.99 28.44
CA SER A 51 73.18 27.04 27.60
C SER A 51 73.39 28.42 26.95
N ALA A 52 74.62 28.70 26.52
CA ALA A 52 74.90 29.85 25.67
C ALA A 52 74.11 29.76 24.34
N GLY A 53 73.89 30.91 23.70
CA GLY A 53 73.10 30.98 22.47
C GLY A 53 73.02 32.36 21.86
N TYR A 54 72.27 32.46 20.76
CA TYR A 54 71.96 33.72 20.09
C TYR A 54 70.47 34.00 20.19
N VAL A 55 70.12 35.25 20.45
CA VAL A 55 68.73 35.72 20.54
C VAL A 55 68.50 36.95 19.68
N TYR A 56 67.30 37.06 19.13
CA TYR A 56 66.81 38.26 18.47
C TYR A 56 65.86 38.97 19.42
N ILE A 57 66.24 40.17 19.86
CA ILE A 57 65.44 40.98 20.78
C ILE A 57 65.44 42.41 20.24
N ASN A 58 64.28 43.04 20.11
CA ASN A 58 64.16 44.46 19.75
C ASN A 58 65.04 44.85 18.55
N GLY A 59 64.90 44.12 17.43
CA GLY A 59 65.59 44.46 16.18
C GLY A 59 67.07 44.08 16.09
N LYS A 60 67.69 43.51 17.14
CA LYS A 60 69.14 43.20 17.12
C LYS A 60 69.44 41.76 17.55
N ILE A 61 70.53 41.21 17.01
CA ILE A 61 71.06 39.89 17.38
C ILE A 61 72.03 40.01 18.56
N ARG A 62 71.77 39.29 19.64
CA ARG A 62 72.58 39.28 20.87
C ARG A 62 73.12 37.90 21.14
N TYR A 63 74.32 37.86 21.71
CA TYR A 63 74.89 36.64 22.28
C TYR A 63 74.53 36.57 23.76
N PHE A 64 74.02 35.43 24.19
CA PHE A 64 73.79 35.09 25.58
C PHE A 64 74.86 34.07 26.00
N THR A 65 75.57 34.35 27.10
CA THR A 65 76.70 33.53 27.57
C THR A 65 76.28 32.25 28.28
N GLY A 66 75.00 32.04 28.56
CA GLY A 66 74.51 30.97 29.43
C GLY A 66 74.41 31.41 30.90
N THR A 67 73.67 30.63 31.69
CA THR A 67 73.63 30.77 33.16
C THR A 67 73.51 29.40 33.82
N SER A 68 74.01 29.28 35.04
CA SER A 68 73.75 28.16 35.96
C SER A 68 72.91 28.64 37.15
N GLY A 69 72.25 27.72 37.83
CA GLY A 69 71.48 28.04 39.06
C GLY A 69 70.13 28.73 38.84
N ALA A 70 69.55 28.65 37.64
CA ALA A 70 68.18 29.12 37.39
C ALA A 70 67.18 28.31 38.24
N SER A 71 66.55 28.98 39.21
CA SER A 71 65.70 28.35 40.23
C SER A 71 64.30 28.96 40.33
N LYS A 72 64.04 30.05 39.61
CA LYS A 72 62.75 30.75 39.57
C LYS A 72 62.34 30.90 38.11
N TRP A 73 61.30 30.20 37.70
CA TRP A 73 60.82 30.16 36.33
C TRP A 73 59.48 30.91 36.21
N PRO A 74 59.20 31.56 35.06
CA PRO A 74 60.06 31.66 33.88
C PRO A 74 61.28 32.57 34.08
N MET A 75 62.34 32.28 33.33
CA MET A 75 63.52 33.15 33.24
C MET A 75 63.39 34.05 32.02
N TYR A 76 63.83 35.29 32.12
CA TYR A 76 63.70 36.29 31.07
C TYR A 76 65.07 36.63 30.49
N LEU A 77 65.32 36.29 29.22
CA LEU A 77 66.45 36.79 28.46
C LEU A 77 66.11 38.20 27.99
N TYR A 78 66.92 39.20 28.32
CA TYR A 78 66.60 40.59 28.05
C TYR A 78 67.79 41.41 27.55
N GLU A 79 67.48 42.56 26.96
CA GLU A 79 68.50 43.50 26.49
C GLU A 79 69.37 44.00 27.64
N ASN A 80 70.68 43.89 27.47
CA ASN A 80 71.64 44.48 28.39
C ASN A 80 72.72 45.17 27.57
N ASN A 81 72.39 46.36 27.10
CA ASN A 81 73.25 47.08 26.19
C ASN A 81 74.24 47.97 26.96
N SER A 82 75.43 48.14 26.38
CA SER A 82 76.48 48.99 26.93
C SER A 82 77.24 49.73 25.84
N VAL A 83 78.11 50.64 26.23
CA VAL A 83 79.02 51.35 25.31
C VAL A 83 80.45 50.94 25.59
N GLU A 84 81.23 50.72 24.54
CA GLU A 84 82.67 50.51 24.64
C GLU A 84 83.37 51.82 24.26
N ARG A 85 84.16 52.36 25.18
CA ARG A 85 85.00 53.53 24.90
C ARG A 85 86.33 53.06 24.31
N VAL A 86 86.78 53.77 23.29
CA VAL A 86 88.07 53.52 22.64
C VAL A 86 88.88 54.81 22.65
N SER A 87 90.20 54.69 22.72
CA SER A 87 91.09 55.85 22.73
C SER A 87 91.18 56.47 21.33
N TYR A 88 90.88 57.76 21.23
CA TYR A 88 90.97 58.53 19.98
C TYR A 88 92.35 59.19 19.87
N ALA A 89 92.78 59.46 18.63
CA ALA A 89 94.10 60.03 18.36
C ALA A 89 94.24 61.46 18.89
N ASP A 90 93.13 62.14 19.16
CA ASP A 90 93.03 63.50 19.68
C ASP A 90 93.01 63.58 21.22
N SER A 91 93.48 62.53 21.91
CA SER A 91 93.80 62.46 23.35
C SER A 91 92.64 62.28 24.35
N GLY A 92 91.53 61.65 23.94
CA GLY A 92 90.48 61.21 24.88
C GLY A 92 89.78 59.91 24.49
N ASP A 93 89.28 59.17 25.49
CA ASP A 93 88.42 58.01 25.29
C ASP A 93 87.00 58.45 24.91
N LYS A 94 86.57 58.20 23.67
CA LYS A 94 85.20 58.45 23.20
C LYS A 94 84.45 57.13 22.99
N ILE A 95 83.12 57.18 22.91
CA ILE A 95 82.31 55.99 22.61
C ILE A 95 82.60 55.55 21.18
N GLY A 96 83.23 54.39 21.01
CA GLY A 96 83.55 53.83 19.70
C GLY A 96 82.60 52.74 19.24
N ARG A 97 81.88 52.10 20.18
CA ARG A 97 80.96 50.99 19.87
C ARG A 97 79.76 50.96 20.79
N ASN A 98 78.59 50.74 20.21
CA ASN A 98 77.41 50.27 20.92
C ASN A 98 77.46 48.74 21.00
N VAL A 99 77.40 48.20 22.21
CA VAL A 99 77.42 46.75 22.45
C VAL A 99 76.01 46.30 22.78
N TYR A 100 75.40 45.57 21.85
CA TYR A 100 74.11 44.92 22.07
C TYR A 100 74.34 43.57 22.75
N GLY A 101 74.19 43.56 24.07
CA GLY A 101 74.34 42.40 24.94
C GLY A 101 73.00 41.82 25.40
N CYS A 102 73.04 40.60 25.92
CA CYS A 102 71.90 39.92 26.54
C CYS A 102 72.25 39.55 27.98
N ALA A 103 71.32 39.78 28.90
CA ALA A 103 71.39 39.26 30.27
C ALA A 103 70.17 38.39 30.56
N ILE A 104 70.15 37.79 31.75
CA ILE A 104 69.03 36.97 32.22
C ILE A 104 68.61 37.37 33.62
N SER A 105 67.31 37.29 33.89
CA SER A 105 66.72 37.63 35.20
C SER A 105 65.57 36.69 35.52
N ALA A 106 65.35 36.45 36.82
CA ALA A 106 64.15 35.76 37.33
C ALA A 106 62.92 36.68 37.40
N ASN A 107 63.12 37.99 37.22
CA ASN A 107 62.05 39.00 37.19
C ASN A 107 62.06 39.70 35.83
N ILE A 108 60.88 40.16 35.40
CA ILE A 108 60.75 41.00 34.20
C ILE A 108 61.63 42.26 34.37
N PRO A 109 62.49 42.58 33.39
CA PRO A 109 63.35 43.76 33.45
C PRO A 109 62.50 45.05 33.34
N VAL A 110 62.59 45.92 34.33
CA VAL A 110 61.84 47.19 34.38
C VAL A 110 62.73 48.43 34.40
N SER A 111 64.03 48.29 34.70
CA SER A 111 64.97 49.39 34.65
C SER A 111 65.32 49.71 33.20
N ASN A 112 65.26 50.99 32.82
CA ASN A 112 65.57 51.41 31.46
C ASN A 112 66.99 51.01 31.04
N ASP A 113 67.12 50.51 29.81
CA ASP A 113 68.40 50.13 29.22
C ASP A 113 69.29 51.35 28.94
N THR A 114 70.60 51.15 29.04
CA THR A 114 71.61 52.20 28.92
C THR A 114 71.58 52.89 27.55
N LEU A 115 71.30 52.15 26.46
CA LEU A 115 71.26 52.67 25.10
C LEU A 115 69.85 53.11 24.68
N THR A 116 68.83 52.26 24.87
CA THR A 116 67.48 52.54 24.34
C THR A 116 66.66 53.51 25.20
N LYS A 117 67.06 53.73 26.46
CA LYS A 117 66.35 54.57 27.44
C LYS A 117 64.91 54.13 27.72
N MET A 118 64.57 52.89 27.38
CA MET A 118 63.25 52.27 27.60
C MET A 118 63.41 50.96 28.38
N PRO A 119 62.34 50.43 29.00
CA PRO A 119 62.36 49.10 29.60
C PRO A 119 62.80 48.04 28.58
N PRO A 120 63.77 47.16 28.91
CA PRO A 120 64.28 46.13 28.01
C PRO A 120 63.17 45.23 27.48
N GLN A 121 63.20 44.93 26.17
CA GLN A 121 62.45 43.81 25.64
C GLN A 121 63.07 42.48 26.09
N PHE A 122 62.26 41.43 26.09
CA PHE A 122 62.70 40.14 26.60
C PHE A 122 62.05 38.95 25.88
N ILE A 123 62.64 37.78 26.11
CA ILE A 123 62.12 36.47 25.76
C ILE A 123 61.92 35.71 27.07
N SER A 124 60.72 35.20 27.28
CA SER A 124 60.42 34.31 28.41
C SER A 124 60.80 32.88 28.08
N ILE A 125 61.51 32.21 28.99
CA ILE A 125 61.87 30.79 28.91
C ILE A 125 61.25 30.07 30.11
N ALA A 126 60.44 29.04 29.85
CA ALA A 126 59.85 28.20 30.88
C ALA A 126 60.82 27.10 31.36
N SER A 127 60.51 26.45 32.49
CA SER A 127 61.36 25.44 33.12
C SER A 127 61.58 24.18 32.29
N ASP A 128 60.69 23.91 31.33
CA ASP A 128 60.79 22.82 30.35
C ASP A 128 61.58 23.21 29.09
N GLY A 129 62.09 24.44 29.02
CA GLY A 129 62.80 24.97 27.85
C GLY A 129 61.89 25.55 26.75
N SER A 130 60.57 25.60 26.98
CA SER A 130 59.62 26.24 26.09
C SER A 130 59.87 27.75 26.01
N ALA A 131 60.08 28.24 24.80
CA ALA A 131 60.31 29.64 24.45
C ALA A 131 60.02 29.83 22.96
N LEU A 132 59.76 31.06 22.52
CA LEU A 132 59.67 31.36 21.10
C LEU A 132 61.06 31.22 20.46
N ARG A 133 61.20 30.38 19.43
CA ARG A 133 62.46 30.16 18.72
C ARG A 133 62.33 30.59 17.26
N LEU A 134 63.46 30.56 16.55
CA LEU A 134 63.53 30.93 15.14
C LEU A 134 62.50 30.19 14.29
N LYS A 135 62.28 28.89 14.57
CA LYS A 135 61.38 28.07 13.77
C LYS A 135 59.93 28.58 13.81
N GLU A 136 59.46 28.98 14.98
CA GLU A 136 58.12 29.50 15.16
C GLU A 136 58.01 30.96 14.73
N ALA A 137 59.00 31.79 15.12
CA ALA A 137 58.93 33.24 14.91
C ALA A 137 59.05 33.65 13.44
N LEU A 138 59.95 32.99 12.69
CA LEU A 138 60.15 33.29 11.28
C LEU A 138 59.32 32.35 10.39
N PHE A 139 59.59 31.05 10.44
CA PHE A 139 58.92 30.12 9.50
C PHE A 139 57.44 29.93 9.85
N GLY A 140 57.07 29.86 11.12
CA GLY A 140 55.66 29.79 11.54
C GLY A 140 54.81 31.00 11.13
N LYS A 141 55.43 32.12 10.77
CA LYS A 141 54.73 33.30 10.24
C LYS A 141 54.41 33.18 8.75
N TYR A 142 55.24 32.48 7.98
CA TYR A 142 55.17 32.45 6.51
C TYR A 142 54.91 31.06 5.93
N ALA A 143 54.98 29.99 6.72
CA ALA A 143 54.82 28.61 6.29
C ALA A 143 54.08 27.77 7.34
N LEU A 144 53.43 26.70 6.87
CA LEU A 144 52.92 25.65 7.76
C LEU A 144 54.08 24.75 8.20
N MET A 145 54.30 24.66 9.50
CA MET A 145 55.34 23.84 10.11
C MET A 145 54.93 22.38 10.16
N ILE A 146 55.86 21.46 9.84
CA ILE A 146 55.64 20.02 9.98
C ILE A 146 55.51 19.56 11.45
N ASP A 147 56.13 20.29 12.38
CA ASP A 147 56.16 20.01 13.82
C ASP A 147 56.05 21.32 14.62
N SER A 148 54.84 21.89 14.61
CA SER A 148 54.50 23.09 15.38
C SER A 148 54.36 22.75 16.86
N PRO A 149 54.90 23.56 17.80
CA PRO A 149 54.64 23.38 19.23
C PRO A 149 53.20 23.75 19.62
N TYR A 150 52.45 24.42 18.73
CA TYR A 150 51.04 24.76 18.95
C TYR A 150 50.10 23.66 18.45
N PRO A 151 48.96 23.43 19.12
CA PRO A 151 48.01 22.36 18.78
C PRO A 151 47.29 22.57 17.43
N SER A 152 47.38 23.76 16.84
CA SER A 152 46.78 24.07 15.53
C SER A 152 47.58 25.14 14.79
N GLN A 153 47.45 25.15 13.46
CA GLN A 153 47.99 26.19 12.59
C GLN A 153 46.82 26.78 11.78
N THR A 154 46.78 28.11 11.66
CA THR A 154 45.66 28.82 11.04
C THR A 154 46.13 29.61 9.82
N VAL A 155 45.47 29.41 8.69
CA VAL A 155 45.64 30.23 7.48
C VAL A 155 44.46 31.20 7.39
N LYS A 156 44.75 32.51 7.32
CA LYS A 156 43.72 33.58 7.35
C LYS A 156 43.14 33.94 5.98
N LYS A 157 43.67 33.34 4.91
CA LYS A 157 43.31 33.59 3.51
C LYS A 157 42.94 32.28 2.84
N ASP A 158 42.36 32.38 1.66
CA ASP A 158 42.02 31.22 0.84
C ASP A 158 43.29 30.43 0.48
N ILE A 159 43.16 29.11 0.43
CA ILE A 159 44.23 28.18 0.03
C ILE A 159 43.84 27.58 -1.30
N VAL A 160 44.74 27.70 -2.29
CA VAL A 160 44.67 26.95 -3.55
C VAL A 160 45.69 25.82 -3.47
N ILE A 161 45.25 24.59 -3.75
CA ILE A 161 46.09 23.39 -3.79
C ILE A 161 45.96 22.82 -5.20
N ASP A 162 47.00 22.97 -6.03
CA ASP A 162 46.99 22.49 -7.42
C ASP A 162 47.20 20.97 -7.53
N GLY A 163 47.73 20.35 -6.48
CA GLY A 163 47.90 18.90 -6.36
C GLY A 163 46.85 18.26 -5.46
N ASP A 164 47.08 16.98 -5.14
CA ASP A 164 46.20 16.24 -4.24
C ASP A 164 46.43 16.63 -2.77
N ALA A 165 45.34 16.74 -2.02
CA ALA A 165 45.37 16.94 -0.56
C ALA A 165 44.99 15.65 0.16
N THR A 166 45.91 15.09 0.94
CA THR A 166 45.69 13.89 1.76
C THR A 166 45.61 14.25 3.24
N PHE A 167 44.54 13.81 3.91
CA PHE A 167 44.37 13.96 5.36
C PHE A 167 44.49 12.59 6.02
N ASN A 168 45.50 12.40 6.88
CA ASN A 168 45.71 11.13 7.60
C ASN A 168 44.70 10.90 8.74
N LYS A 169 43.86 11.91 9.03
CA LYS A 169 42.81 11.91 10.05
C LYS A 169 41.55 12.54 9.47
N GLU A 170 40.55 12.77 10.31
CA GLU A 170 39.27 13.38 9.93
C GLU A 170 39.41 14.83 9.44
N LEU A 171 38.57 15.20 8.46
CA LEU A 171 38.39 16.57 8.00
C LEU A 171 37.15 17.18 8.67
N PHE A 172 37.36 18.19 9.53
CA PHE A 172 36.28 18.93 10.17
C PHE A 172 35.89 20.17 9.36
N VAL A 173 34.65 20.22 8.88
CA VAL A 173 34.12 21.33 8.06
C VAL A 173 33.00 22.05 8.80
N LYS A 174 33.11 23.36 8.98
CA LYS A 174 32.14 24.16 9.76
C LYS A 174 30.87 24.56 9.01
N ARG A 175 30.90 24.63 7.68
CA ARG A 175 29.77 25.10 6.85
C ARG A 175 29.27 24.03 5.89
N GLY A 176 30.11 23.63 4.95
CA GLY A 176 29.77 22.63 3.96
C GLY A 176 30.90 22.45 2.95
N VAL A 177 30.78 21.40 2.16
CA VAL A 177 31.71 21.07 1.08
C VAL A 177 30.99 21.28 -0.24
N ASN A 178 31.63 21.99 -1.17
CA ASN A 178 31.18 22.12 -2.56
C ASN A 178 32.14 21.34 -3.45
N LEU A 179 31.60 20.50 -4.32
CA LEU A 179 32.31 19.68 -5.29
C LEU A 179 31.91 20.17 -6.67
N VAL A 180 32.87 20.61 -7.48
CA VAL A 180 32.62 21.17 -8.81
C VAL A 180 33.47 20.45 -9.83
N ALA A 181 32.83 20.00 -10.91
CA ALA A 181 33.50 19.40 -12.07
C ALA A 181 32.83 19.93 -13.34
N GLY A 182 33.50 20.86 -14.03
CA GLY A 182 32.90 21.61 -15.13
C GLY A 182 31.62 22.34 -14.69
N THR A 183 30.49 22.04 -15.36
CA THR A 183 29.16 22.58 -15.03
C THR A 183 28.41 21.80 -13.96
N SER A 184 28.92 20.65 -13.53
CA SER A 184 28.29 19.84 -12.49
C SER A 184 28.73 20.30 -11.10
N LYS A 185 27.76 20.42 -10.19
CA LYS A 185 27.96 20.91 -8.83
C LYS A 185 27.25 19.98 -7.85
N ALA A 186 27.94 19.59 -6.79
CA ALA A 186 27.35 18.92 -5.64
C ALA A 186 27.75 19.62 -4.36
N SER A 187 26.89 19.56 -3.34
CA SER A 187 27.20 20.16 -2.04
C SER A 187 26.63 19.35 -0.89
N VAL A 188 27.39 19.27 0.19
CA VAL A 188 26.98 18.69 1.48
C VAL A 188 27.08 19.78 2.54
N PHE A 189 25.97 20.14 3.16
CA PHE A 189 25.93 21.24 4.12
C PHE A 189 24.77 21.10 5.12
N TYR A 190 24.90 21.76 6.27
CA TYR A 190 23.78 21.97 7.18
C TYR A 190 23.07 23.29 6.84
N SER A 191 21.74 23.27 6.72
CA SER A 191 20.95 24.51 6.60
C SER A 191 21.03 25.32 7.89
N SER A 192 20.60 26.59 7.84
CA SER A 192 20.47 27.44 9.03
C SER A 192 19.52 26.84 10.09
N SER A 193 18.61 25.96 9.67
CA SER A 193 17.70 25.25 10.56
C SER A 193 18.40 24.08 11.27
N GLY A 194 19.47 23.51 10.70
CA GLY A 194 20.16 22.34 11.22
C GLY A 194 19.88 21.05 10.45
N ALA A 195 19.14 21.11 9.34
CA ALA A 195 18.93 19.96 8.47
C ALA A 195 20.16 19.68 7.60
N LEU A 196 20.58 18.41 7.52
CA LEU A 196 21.63 17.99 6.59
C LEU A 196 21.06 17.98 5.18
N ASN A 197 21.74 18.62 4.24
CA ASN A 197 21.39 18.65 2.83
C ASN A 197 22.54 18.09 1.99
N ILE A 198 22.20 17.11 1.15
CA ILE A 198 23.07 16.55 0.13
C ILE A 198 22.37 16.83 -1.19
N GLN A 199 22.94 17.70 -2.02
CA GLN A 199 22.35 18.06 -3.31
C GLN A 199 23.34 17.95 -4.46
N SER A 200 22.81 17.65 -5.64
CA SER A 200 23.56 17.58 -6.88
C SER A 200 22.77 18.22 -8.02
N GLN A 201 23.50 18.95 -8.86
CA GLN A 201 23.03 19.53 -10.11
C GLN A 201 24.01 19.15 -11.21
N LEU A 202 23.55 18.36 -12.19
CA LEU A 202 24.36 17.93 -13.32
C LEU A 202 24.08 18.84 -14.52
N ASN A 203 25.13 19.48 -15.06
CA ASN A 203 25.05 20.30 -16.28
C ASN A 203 23.86 21.28 -16.31
N GLU A 204 23.68 22.03 -15.22
CA GLU A 204 22.60 23.03 -15.07
C GLU A 204 21.18 22.47 -15.20
N LYS A 205 21.02 21.13 -15.13
CA LYS A 205 19.71 20.47 -15.11
C LYS A 205 19.05 20.62 -13.73
N THR A 206 18.00 19.84 -13.54
CA THR A 206 17.24 19.66 -12.31
C THR A 206 18.14 19.36 -11.10
N VAL A 207 17.84 20.00 -9.98
CA VAL A 207 18.52 19.76 -8.70
C VAL A 207 17.88 18.58 -7.98
N TYR A 208 18.69 17.57 -7.68
CA TYR A 208 18.30 16.44 -6.82
C TYR A 208 18.85 16.67 -5.43
N LYS A 209 18.01 16.53 -4.40
CA LYS A 209 18.40 16.81 -3.02
C LYS A 209 17.84 15.77 -2.06
N VAL A 210 18.71 15.23 -1.22
CA VAL A 210 18.35 14.45 -0.03
C VAL A 210 18.53 15.34 1.18
N THR A 211 17.51 15.40 2.03
CA THR A 211 17.52 16.19 3.27
C THR A 211 17.24 15.28 4.45
N ILE A 212 18.10 15.30 5.47
CA ILE A 212 17.77 14.77 6.81
C ILE A 212 17.34 15.96 7.65
N THR A 213 16.04 16.01 7.98
CA THR A 213 15.47 17.11 8.77
C THR A 213 15.95 17.06 10.22
N GLU A 214 15.78 18.15 10.97
CA GLU A 214 16.06 18.18 12.42
C GLU A 214 15.28 17.15 13.23
N LYS A 215 14.14 16.69 12.70
CA LYS A 215 13.30 15.65 13.30
C LYS A 215 13.71 14.22 12.88
N GLY A 216 14.79 14.08 12.12
CA GLY A 216 15.31 12.79 11.66
C GLY A 216 14.61 12.20 10.43
N ALA A 217 13.62 12.89 9.84
CA ALA A 217 12.98 12.42 8.61
C ALA A 217 13.94 12.55 7.42
N VAL A 218 14.03 11.50 6.60
CA VAL A 218 14.79 11.48 5.33
C VAL A 218 13.86 11.86 4.19
N GLN A 219 14.20 12.92 3.46
CA GLN A 219 13.36 13.50 2.42
C GLN A 219 14.09 13.56 1.08
N PHE A 220 13.41 13.12 0.03
CA PHE A 220 13.89 13.17 -1.35
C PHE A 220 13.19 14.30 -2.08
N HIS A 221 13.97 15.20 -2.68
CA HIS A 221 13.47 16.38 -3.37
C HIS A 221 14.02 16.47 -4.79
N VAL A 222 13.21 17.03 -5.69
CA VAL A 222 13.58 17.40 -7.05
C VAL A 222 13.11 18.83 -7.31
N ASN A 223 14.03 19.74 -7.63
CA ASN A 223 13.76 21.19 -7.72
C ASN A 223 12.99 21.73 -6.50
N ASN A 224 13.41 21.33 -5.29
CA ASN A 224 12.75 21.63 -4.01
C ASN A 224 11.35 21.05 -3.80
N ASN A 225 10.77 20.32 -4.77
CA ASN A 225 9.53 19.60 -4.55
C ASN A 225 9.81 18.29 -3.81
N LEU A 226 9.12 18.07 -2.69
CA LEU A 226 9.20 16.83 -1.92
C LEU A 226 8.55 15.68 -2.71
N LEU A 227 9.32 14.66 -3.04
CA LEU A 227 8.84 13.46 -3.75
C LEU A 227 8.54 12.31 -2.80
N ALA A 228 9.38 12.12 -1.78
CA ALA A 228 9.22 11.06 -0.79
C ALA A 228 9.76 11.51 0.57
N SER A 229 9.14 11.03 1.64
CA SER A 229 9.58 11.24 3.02
C SER A 229 9.51 9.94 3.79
N LEU A 230 10.56 9.60 4.53
CA LEU A 230 10.62 8.45 5.43
C LEU A 230 10.88 8.95 6.85
N ASP A 231 10.00 8.57 7.78
CA ASP A 231 10.16 8.81 9.22
C ASP A 231 9.73 7.58 10.04
N SER A 232 9.66 7.72 11.37
CA SER A 232 9.28 6.63 12.27
C SER A 232 7.85 6.09 12.07
N ASN A 233 6.97 6.85 11.41
CA ASN A 233 5.60 6.45 11.09
C ASN A 233 5.51 5.73 9.73
N GLY A 234 6.58 5.73 8.94
CA GLY A 234 6.67 5.03 7.66
C GLY A 234 7.07 5.93 6.49
N MET A 235 6.76 5.46 5.28
CA MET A 235 7.11 6.14 4.03
C MET A 235 5.88 6.81 3.41
N VAL A 236 6.01 8.09 3.07
CA VAL A 236 5.04 8.83 2.27
C VAL A 236 5.64 9.08 0.90
N LEU A 237 4.97 8.60 -0.15
CA LEU A 237 5.34 8.85 -1.54
C LEU A 237 4.34 9.85 -2.15
N ARG A 238 4.83 10.95 -2.74
CA ARG A 238 4.02 12.00 -3.39
C ARG A 238 4.05 11.92 -4.92
N VAL A 239 4.69 10.90 -5.45
CA VAL A 239 4.82 10.59 -6.88
C VAL A 239 4.36 9.16 -7.15
N ALA A 240 4.14 8.81 -8.42
CA ALA A 240 3.83 7.43 -8.78
C ALA A 240 5.03 6.51 -8.49
N LEU A 241 4.75 5.32 -7.95
CA LEU A 241 5.72 4.24 -7.81
C LEU A 241 5.66 3.34 -9.04
N SER A 242 6.71 3.36 -9.87
CA SER A 242 6.92 2.35 -10.90
C SER A 242 7.80 1.26 -10.29
N SER A 243 7.24 0.07 -10.06
CA SER A 243 7.97 -1.09 -9.52
C SER A 243 7.43 -2.38 -10.14
N ASP A 244 8.30 -3.34 -10.42
CA ASP A 244 7.90 -4.68 -10.89
C ASP A 244 7.15 -5.45 -9.80
N ILE A 245 7.52 -5.21 -8.54
CA ILE A 245 6.95 -5.87 -7.36
C ILE A 245 6.89 -4.89 -6.19
N ILE A 246 5.76 -4.84 -5.49
CA ILE A 246 5.62 -4.17 -4.18
C ILE A 246 5.32 -5.25 -3.14
N LYS A 247 6.19 -5.40 -2.15
CA LYS A 247 5.99 -6.31 -0.99
C LYS A 247 5.78 -5.47 0.27
N GLY A 248 4.57 -5.50 0.80
CA GLY A 248 4.20 -4.85 2.06
C GLY A 248 3.74 -5.88 3.08
N GLY A 249 4.59 -6.21 4.05
CA GLY A 249 4.34 -7.33 4.96
C GLY A 249 4.13 -8.64 4.18
N ASN A 250 2.96 -9.25 4.36
CA ASN A 250 2.59 -10.51 3.71
C ASN A 250 1.91 -10.33 2.34
N VAL A 251 1.60 -9.10 1.93
CA VAL A 251 0.90 -8.80 0.67
C VAL A 251 1.91 -8.46 -0.42
N THR A 252 1.80 -9.16 -1.55
CA THR A 252 2.55 -8.87 -2.77
C THR A 252 1.62 -8.35 -3.85
N VAL A 253 1.98 -7.22 -4.48
CA VAL A 253 1.40 -6.70 -5.71
C VAL A 253 2.42 -6.85 -6.82
N THR A 254 2.08 -7.59 -7.88
CA THR A 254 2.96 -7.81 -9.04
C THR A 254 2.12 -8.11 -10.27
N ASN A 255 2.52 -7.59 -11.44
CA ASN A 255 1.78 -7.71 -12.69
C ASN A 255 0.30 -7.32 -12.50
N SER A 256 -0.63 -8.28 -12.68
CA SER A 256 -2.07 -8.11 -12.47
C SER A 256 -2.59 -8.88 -11.26
N HIS A 257 -1.73 -9.14 -10.27
CA HIS A 257 -2.05 -9.96 -9.10
C HIS A 257 -1.86 -9.19 -7.79
N ILE A 258 -2.73 -9.51 -6.82
CA ILE A 258 -2.63 -9.12 -5.41
C ILE A 258 -2.83 -10.41 -4.60
N TYR A 259 -1.83 -10.83 -3.82
CA TYR A 259 -1.88 -12.11 -3.11
C TYR A 259 -1.03 -12.13 -1.83
N ASN A 260 -1.27 -13.13 -0.97
CA ASN A 260 -0.42 -13.41 0.19
C ASN A 260 0.77 -14.27 -0.22
N SER A 261 2.00 -13.79 0.01
CA SER A 261 3.22 -14.45 -0.48
C SER A 261 4.11 -15.05 0.61
N SER A 262 3.74 -14.96 1.90
CA SER A 262 4.63 -15.35 3.01
C SER A 262 4.18 -16.60 3.77
N VAL A 263 2.95 -17.06 3.55
CA VAL A 263 2.41 -18.27 4.19
C VAL A 263 2.42 -19.44 3.21
N ALA A 264 3.38 -20.35 3.36
CA ALA A 264 3.51 -21.55 2.52
C ALA A 264 2.59 -22.70 2.98
N THR A 265 1.31 -22.41 3.21
CA THR A 265 0.26 -23.40 3.54
C THR A 265 -1.04 -23.03 2.83
N ASP A 266 -1.97 -23.97 2.75
CA ASP A 266 -3.32 -23.74 2.18
C ASP A 266 -4.20 -22.81 3.02
N LYS A 267 -3.63 -22.14 4.02
CA LYS A 267 -4.30 -21.20 4.94
C LYS A 267 -3.83 -19.75 4.78
N GLY A 268 -3.08 -19.42 3.72
CA GLY A 268 -2.71 -18.04 3.43
C GLY A 268 -3.95 -17.17 3.16
N THR A 269 -4.08 -16.04 3.84
CA THR A 269 -5.25 -15.16 3.73
C THR A 269 -4.89 -13.76 3.22
N LEU A 270 -5.82 -13.17 2.46
CA LEU A 270 -5.80 -11.75 2.11
C LEU A 270 -7.07 -11.11 2.71
N ASN A 271 -6.89 -10.38 3.79
CA ASN A 271 -8.00 -9.68 4.46
C ASN A 271 -8.21 -8.31 3.81
N ILE A 272 -9.35 -8.13 3.13
CA ILE A 272 -9.75 -6.86 2.53
C ILE A 272 -10.85 -6.25 3.40
N ASN A 273 -10.59 -5.05 3.93
CA ASN A 273 -11.54 -4.32 4.77
C ASN A 273 -12.05 -5.10 6.01
N MET A 274 -11.17 -5.90 6.63
CA MET A 274 -11.50 -6.71 7.82
C MET A 274 -11.44 -5.91 9.13
N LEU A 275 -10.63 -4.85 9.17
CA LEU A 275 -10.48 -3.99 10.34
C LEU A 275 -11.24 -2.66 10.13
N GLY A 276 -11.80 -2.12 11.21
CA GLY A 276 -12.48 -0.83 11.21
C GLY A 276 -11.50 0.35 11.28
N TYR A 277 -12.00 1.52 11.69
CA TYR A 277 -11.20 2.75 11.78
C TYR A 277 -9.89 2.54 12.56
N ASN A 278 -8.75 2.88 11.96
CA ASN A 278 -7.41 2.75 12.55
C ASN A 278 -7.11 1.35 13.10
N GLY A 279 -7.66 0.30 12.50
CA GLY A 279 -7.43 -1.08 12.95
C GLY A 279 -8.35 -1.56 14.08
N SER A 280 -9.26 -0.70 14.57
CA SER A 280 -10.20 -1.01 15.66
C SER A 280 -11.51 -1.66 15.17
N SER A 281 -12.43 -1.99 16.08
CA SER A 281 -13.77 -2.51 15.77
C SER A 281 -14.92 -1.50 15.99
N SER A 282 -14.62 -0.25 16.36
CA SER A 282 -15.64 0.74 16.75
C SER A 282 -16.46 1.27 15.58
N TYR A 283 -15.87 1.35 14.38
CA TYR A 283 -16.52 1.92 13.21
C TYR A 283 -16.35 0.99 12.00
N TYR A 284 -17.48 0.53 11.46
CA TYR A 284 -17.56 -0.25 10.23
C TYR A 284 -17.02 0.52 9.02
N ARG A 285 -16.67 -0.23 7.97
CA ARG A 285 -16.15 0.29 6.71
C ARG A 285 -16.84 -0.42 5.56
N ASP A 286 -17.12 0.31 4.50
CA ASP A 286 -17.74 -0.25 3.31
C ASP A 286 -16.67 -0.63 2.28
N THR A 287 -16.92 -1.69 1.51
CA THR A 287 -16.04 -2.13 0.41
C THR A 287 -16.77 -1.93 -0.91
N ILE A 288 -16.12 -1.28 -1.87
CA ILE A 288 -16.66 -1.09 -3.23
C ILE A 288 -15.62 -1.58 -4.25
N ILE A 289 -16.07 -2.45 -5.16
CA ILE A 289 -15.31 -2.88 -6.35
C ILE A 289 -15.98 -2.26 -7.57
N GLY A 290 -15.24 -1.47 -8.33
CA GLY A 290 -15.77 -0.73 -9.47
C GLY A 290 -15.56 -1.38 -10.84
N ASP A 291 -16.19 -0.81 -11.86
CA ASP A 291 -16.09 -1.18 -13.28
C ASP A 291 -14.92 -0.50 -14.02
N GLY A 292 -14.13 0.33 -13.32
CA GLY A 292 -13.05 1.14 -13.90
C GLY A 292 -13.50 2.44 -14.58
N LYS A 293 -14.80 2.74 -14.59
CA LYS A 293 -15.41 3.97 -15.12
C LYS A 293 -16.20 4.76 -14.08
N GLY A 294 -16.06 4.40 -12.81
CA GLY A 294 -16.70 5.07 -11.67
C GLY A 294 -18.02 4.43 -11.23
N GLY A 295 -18.47 3.35 -11.87
CA GLY A 295 -19.61 2.56 -11.43
C GLY A 295 -19.18 1.47 -10.45
N ALA A 296 -19.98 1.23 -9.40
CA ALA A 296 -19.77 0.09 -8.48
C ALA A 296 -20.34 -1.19 -9.08
N VAL A 297 -19.59 -2.29 -9.10
CA VAL A 297 -20.03 -3.64 -9.51
C VAL A 297 -20.41 -4.48 -8.30
N LEU A 298 -19.64 -4.40 -7.21
CA LEU A 298 -19.93 -5.01 -5.91
C LEU A 298 -19.81 -3.96 -4.82
N SER A 299 -20.83 -3.84 -3.97
CA SER A 299 -20.83 -2.99 -2.79
C SER A 299 -21.16 -3.81 -1.55
N ILE A 300 -20.36 -3.66 -0.50
CA ILE A 300 -20.56 -4.32 0.79
C ILE A 300 -20.69 -3.23 1.84
N VAL A 301 -21.86 -3.15 2.49
CA VAL A 301 -22.09 -2.21 3.60
C VAL A 301 -21.63 -2.87 4.89
N GLY A 302 -20.59 -2.34 5.53
CA GLY A 302 -19.94 -3.01 6.66
C GLY A 302 -20.84 -3.18 7.88
N LYS A 303 -21.76 -2.22 8.12
CA LYS A 303 -22.66 -2.23 9.28
C LYS A 303 -23.77 -3.27 9.16
N SER A 304 -24.46 -3.33 8.01
CA SER A 304 -25.56 -4.27 7.76
C SER A 304 -25.09 -5.61 7.19
N LYS A 305 -23.85 -5.68 6.68
CA LYS A 305 -23.27 -6.82 5.95
C LYS A 305 -23.99 -7.14 4.63
N GLU A 306 -24.76 -6.19 4.12
CA GLU A 306 -25.47 -6.34 2.85
C GLU A 306 -24.47 -6.28 1.70
N CYS A 307 -24.57 -7.26 0.80
CA CYS A 307 -23.81 -7.32 -0.45
C CYS A 307 -24.74 -6.99 -1.61
N THR A 308 -24.46 -5.91 -2.34
CA THR A 308 -25.19 -5.52 -3.54
C THR A 308 -24.33 -5.78 -4.78
N PHE A 309 -24.86 -6.57 -5.71
CA PHE A 309 -24.28 -6.80 -7.02
C PHE A 309 -25.01 -5.93 -8.05
N ASN A 310 -24.36 -4.89 -8.55
CA ASN A 310 -24.97 -3.92 -9.48
C ASN A 310 -24.85 -4.33 -10.97
N GLY A 311 -24.49 -5.60 -11.23
CA GLY A 311 -24.40 -6.20 -12.55
C GLY A 311 -24.98 -7.61 -12.55
N SER A 312 -25.03 -8.25 -13.72
CA SER A 312 -25.50 -9.64 -13.84
C SER A 312 -24.59 -10.59 -13.06
N VAL A 313 -25.20 -11.45 -12.25
CA VAL A 313 -24.51 -12.52 -11.53
C VAL A 313 -24.67 -13.83 -12.30
N ILE A 314 -23.58 -14.33 -12.87
CA ILE A 314 -23.55 -15.61 -13.59
C ILE A 314 -22.81 -16.62 -12.72
N ILE A 315 -23.50 -17.71 -12.34
CA ILE A 315 -22.96 -18.79 -11.50
C ILE A 315 -22.78 -20.03 -12.38
N SER A 316 -21.54 -20.49 -12.53
CA SER A 316 -21.19 -21.68 -13.33
C SER A 316 -20.23 -22.59 -12.56
N SER A 317 -20.53 -23.88 -12.47
CA SER A 317 -19.68 -24.87 -11.80
C SER A 317 -19.91 -26.25 -12.40
N VAL A 318 -18.90 -27.13 -12.29
CA VAL A 318 -19.03 -28.57 -12.57
C VAL A 318 -19.54 -29.35 -11.34
N ALA A 319 -19.69 -28.69 -10.19
CA ALA A 319 -20.22 -29.30 -8.98
C ALA A 319 -21.74 -29.48 -9.05
N ALA A 320 -22.27 -30.48 -8.32
CA ALA A 320 -23.70 -30.81 -8.31
C ALA A 320 -24.59 -29.71 -7.71
N SER A 321 -24.09 -28.94 -6.74
CA SER A 321 -24.79 -27.77 -6.17
C SER A 321 -24.11 -26.49 -6.64
N LEU A 322 -24.79 -25.70 -7.49
CA LEU A 322 -24.28 -24.41 -7.97
C LEU A 322 -24.51 -23.29 -6.95
N LEU A 323 -25.64 -23.32 -6.24
CA LEU A 323 -26.03 -22.33 -5.24
C LEU A 323 -26.62 -23.04 -4.01
N SER A 324 -25.97 -22.86 -2.86
CA SER A 324 -26.43 -23.38 -1.58
C SER A 324 -26.89 -22.22 -0.69
N LEU A 325 -28.16 -22.22 -0.32
CA LEU A 325 -28.72 -21.27 0.63
C LEU A 325 -28.75 -21.94 2.01
N LYS A 326 -28.13 -21.32 3.00
CA LYS A 326 -28.04 -21.85 4.37
C LYS A 326 -28.44 -20.77 5.36
N HIS A 327 -29.41 -21.09 6.20
CA HIS A 327 -29.66 -20.29 7.40
C HIS A 327 -28.49 -20.50 8.39
N SER A 328 -27.89 -19.42 8.88
CA SER A 328 -26.62 -19.49 9.62
C SER A 328 -26.73 -20.05 11.04
N THR A 329 -27.93 -20.00 11.63
CA THR A 329 -28.17 -20.36 13.04
C THR A 329 -29.24 -21.43 13.22
N LEU A 330 -30.41 -21.27 12.62
CA LEU A 330 -31.55 -22.19 12.71
C LEU A 330 -31.39 -23.46 11.84
N SER A 331 -31.94 -24.56 12.34
CA SER A 331 -31.96 -25.90 11.74
C SER A 331 -33.36 -26.31 11.27
N LYS A 332 -33.48 -27.46 10.59
CA LYS A 332 -34.78 -27.94 10.07
C LYS A 332 -35.83 -28.26 11.15
N THR A 333 -35.41 -28.45 12.40
CA THR A 333 -36.31 -28.74 13.52
C THR A 333 -36.85 -27.47 14.17
N ASP A 334 -36.30 -26.29 13.82
CA ASP A 334 -36.71 -25.02 14.41
C ASP A 334 -38.00 -24.52 13.75
N ASN A 335 -39.04 -24.31 14.55
CA ASN A 335 -40.34 -23.84 14.07
C ASN A 335 -40.27 -22.41 13.48
N GLU A 336 -39.30 -21.62 13.92
CA GLU A 336 -39.07 -20.24 13.45
C GLU A 336 -38.22 -20.14 12.16
N LEU A 337 -37.77 -21.27 11.59
CA LEU A 337 -36.96 -21.25 10.37
C LEU A 337 -37.73 -20.63 9.20
N VAL A 338 -37.32 -19.41 8.83
CA VAL A 338 -37.75 -18.68 7.64
C VAL A 338 -36.53 -18.36 6.79
N SER A 339 -36.52 -18.78 5.53
CA SER A 339 -35.44 -18.51 4.59
C SER A 339 -35.96 -18.66 3.15
N TYR A 340 -35.82 -17.61 2.35
CA TYR A 340 -36.34 -17.56 0.99
C TYR A 340 -35.52 -16.62 0.11
N LEU A 341 -35.59 -16.85 -1.20
CA LEU A 341 -35.18 -15.88 -2.20
C LEU A 341 -36.30 -14.85 -2.35
N ASN A 342 -35.93 -13.57 -2.25
CA ASN A 342 -36.87 -12.46 -2.23
C ASN A 342 -36.70 -11.62 -3.50
N TRP A 343 -37.81 -11.29 -4.15
CA TRP A 343 -37.85 -10.27 -5.19
C TRP A 343 -38.57 -9.04 -4.66
N THR A 344 -37.94 -7.88 -4.82
CA THR A 344 -38.53 -6.60 -4.45
C THR A 344 -38.59 -5.64 -5.64
N ASP A 345 -39.53 -4.71 -5.60
CA ASP A 345 -39.56 -3.60 -6.54
C ASP A 345 -38.51 -2.53 -6.18
N LYS A 346 -38.51 -1.41 -6.93
CA LYS A 346 -37.61 -0.27 -6.69
C LYS A 346 -37.82 0.45 -5.34
N ASN A 347 -38.97 0.25 -4.71
CA ASN A 347 -39.33 0.83 -3.42
C ASN A 347 -39.09 -0.17 -2.26
N SER A 348 -38.45 -1.31 -2.56
CA SER A 348 -38.20 -2.39 -1.61
C SER A 348 -39.45 -3.16 -1.15
N GLU A 349 -40.56 -3.09 -1.87
CA GLU A 349 -41.77 -3.87 -1.61
C GLU A 349 -41.63 -5.30 -2.19
N GLN A 350 -42.02 -6.33 -1.42
CA GLN A 350 -41.91 -7.74 -1.86
C GLN A 350 -42.96 -8.07 -2.94
N ILE A 351 -42.48 -8.47 -4.13
CA ILE A 351 -43.32 -8.80 -5.28
C ILE A 351 -43.39 -10.30 -5.58
N ALA A 352 -42.39 -11.08 -5.17
CA ALA A 352 -42.39 -12.53 -5.28
C ALA A 352 -41.38 -13.15 -4.31
N TYR A 353 -41.54 -14.43 -4.00
CA TYR A 353 -40.53 -15.21 -3.27
C TYR A 353 -40.63 -16.71 -3.55
N ILE A 354 -39.53 -17.41 -3.29
CA ILE A 354 -39.48 -18.89 -3.22
C ILE A 354 -38.69 -19.33 -1.99
N GLY A 355 -39.29 -20.14 -1.14
CA GLY A 355 -38.65 -20.63 0.09
C GLY A 355 -39.61 -20.91 1.25
N TYR A 356 -39.05 -21.06 2.44
CA TYR A 356 -39.81 -21.16 3.69
C TYR A 356 -40.12 -19.75 4.18
N SER A 357 -41.34 -19.27 3.95
CA SER A 357 -41.71 -17.86 4.11
C SER A 357 -42.51 -17.54 5.37
N ASN A 358 -42.98 -18.55 6.10
CA ASN A 358 -43.77 -18.38 7.32
C ASN A 358 -43.40 -19.45 8.35
N THR A 359 -43.95 -19.29 9.55
CA THR A 359 -43.75 -20.22 10.68
C THR A 359 -44.97 -21.10 10.95
N GLU A 360 -46.02 -21.00 10.13
CA GLU A 360 -47.28 -21.73 10.30
C GLU A 360 -47.16 -23.18 9.80
N ASP A 361 -46.40 -23.37 8.73
CA ASP A 361 -46.11 -24.66 8.15
C ASP A 361 -44.64 -24.79 7.74
N LYS A 362 -44.25 -26.00 7.35
CA LYS A 362 -42.92 -26.29 6.80
C LYS A 362 -42.98 -26.51 5.29
N ASN A 363 -43.97 -25.92 4.63
CA ASN A 363 -44.11 -26.02 3.18
C ASN A 363 -43.10 -25.09 2.51
N LEU A 364 -42.57 -25.52 1.37
CA LEU A 364 -41.85 -24.62 0.48
C LEU A 364 -42.89 -23.84 -0.32
N HIS A 365 -42.90 -22.52 -0.17
CA HIS A 365 -43.84 -21.65 -0.84
C HIS A 365 -43.18 -21.06 -2.10
N PHE A 366 -43.95 -20.98 -3.19
CA PHE A 366 -43.58 -20.23 -4.38
C PHE A 366 -44.74 -19.27 -4.68
N LYS A 367 -44.53 -17.97 -4.46
CA LYS A 367 -45.59 -16.97 -4.53
C LYS A 367 -45.20 -15.81 -5.44
N ASN A 368 -46.17 -15.41 -6.27
CA ASN A 368 -46.16 -14.17 -7.02
C ASN A 368 -47.27 -13.26 -6.46
N ASN A 369 -46.95 -12.03 -6.08
CA ASN A 369 -47.92 -11.08 -5.52
C ASN A 369 -48.53 -10.15 -6.59
N ILE A 370 -47.98 -10.14 -7.81
CA ILE A 370 -48.36 -9.16 -8.85
C ILE A 370 -48.99 -9.79 -10.10
N GLY A 371 -48.98 -11.12 -10.21
CA GLY A 371 -49.57 -11.82 -11.35
C GLY A 371 -49.56 -13.33 -11.16
N ASP A 372 -49.73 -14.05 -12.26
CA ASP A 372 -49.85 -15.50 -12.26
C ASP A 372 -48.48 -16.22 -12.17
N LEU A 373 -48.53 -17.51 -11.84
CA LEU A 373 -47.44 -18.46 -12.03
C LEU A 373 -47.67 -19.21 -13.35
N VAL A 374 -46.77 -19.03 -14.32
CA VAL A 374 -46.87 -19.66 -15.64
C VAL A 374 -45.83 -20.79 -15.76
N LEU A 375 -46.30 -22.01 -16.04
CA LEU A 375 -45.47 -23.20 -16.27
C LEU A 375 -45.71 -23.70 -17.70
N ASN A 376 -44.72 -23.55 -18.57
CA ASN A 376 -44.87 -23.73 -20.03
C ASN A 376 -44.64 -25.16 -20.55
N ASN A 377 -44.80 -26.19 -19.70
CA ASN A 377 -44.65 -27.60 -20.05
C ASN A 377 -45.47 -28.48 -19.08
N ASP A 378 -45.44 -29.79 -19.28
CA ASP A 378 -46.08 -30.75 -18.39
C ASP A 378 -45.57 -30.64 -16.95
N VAL A 379 -46.50 -30.60 -16.00
CA VAL A 379 -46.22 -30.59 -14.57
C VAL A 379 -46.58 -31.97 -14.01
N HIS A 380 -45.56 -32.75 -13.66
CA HIS A 380 -45.75 -34.05 -13.02
C HIS A 380 -45.89 -33.88 -11.51
N VAL A 381 -47.07 -34.19 -10.99
CA VAL A 381 -47.33 -34.22 -9.54
C VAL A 381 -47.42 -35.68 -9.10
N ILE A 382 -46.39 -36.17 -8.39
CA ILE A 382 -46.37 -37.54 -7.82
C ILE A 382 -47.31 -37.61 -6.60
N GLY A 383 -47.41 -36.51 -5.86
CA GLY A 383 -48.31 -36.38 -4.71
C GLY A 383 -49.71 -35.94 -5.10
N LYS A 384 -50.37 -35.23 -4.19
CA LYS A 384 -51.70 -34.65 -4.41
C LYS A 384 -51.57 -33.24 -5.00
N LEU A 385 -52.47 -32.91 -5.92
CA LEU A 385 -52.64 -31.54 -6.41
C LEU A 385 -53.89 -30.95 -5.76
N PHE A 386 -53.71 -29.84 -5.02
CA PHE A 386 -54.80 -29.14 -4.36
C PHE A 386 -55.16 -27.85 -5.09
N VAL A 387 -56.46 -27.60 -5.28
CA VAL A 387 -56.99 -26.31 -5.74
C VAL A 387 -57.96 -25.80 -4.69
N ASN A 388 -57.66 -24.64 -4.10
CA ASN A 388 -58.43 -24.07 -2.98
C ASN A 388 -58.66 -25.08 -1.84
N GLY A 389 -57.63 -25.87 -1.51
CA GLY A 389 -57.69 -26.91 -0.47
C GLY A 389 -58.38 -28.21 -0.90
N VAL A 390 -58.88 -28.32 -2.13
CA VAL A 390 -59.53 -29.54 -2.65
C VAL A 390 -58.53 -30.41 -3.39
N ASP A 391 -58.38 -31.67 -2.96
CA ASP A 391 -57.59 -32.69 -3.65
C ASP A 391 -58.26 -33.07 -4.99
N LEU A 392 -57.60 -32.77 -6.10
CA LEU A 392 -58.13 -33.04 -7.44
C LEU A 392 -58.21 -34.54 -7.75
N LEU A 393 -57.37 -35.39 -7.14
CA LEU A 393 -57.47 -36.85 -7.33
C LEU A 393 -58.69 -37.44 -6.63
N ALA A 394 -59.12 -36.83 -5.52
CA ALA A 394 -60.32 -37.25 -4.80
C ALA A 394 -61.60 -36.83 -5.53
N LYS A 395 -61.51 -35.91 -6.49
CA LYS A 395 -62.62 -35.50 -7.36
C LYS A 395 -62.59 -36.39 -8.61
N THR A 396 -63.16 -37.58 -8.49
CA THR A 396 -63.24 -38.60 -9.54
C THR A 396 -63.47 -37.98 -10.92
N ILE A 397 -62.49 -38.07 -11.83
CA ILE A 397 -62.76 -37.98 -13.26
C ILE A 397 -63.48 -39.28 -13.61
N ASP A 398 -64.79 -39.31 -13.32
CA ASP A 398 -65.61 -40.50 -13.55
C ASP A 398 -65.84 -40.57 -15.07
N TYR A 399 -65.03 -41.37 -15.76
CA TYR A 399 -65.27 -41.64 -17.17
C TYR A 399 -66.67 -42.28 -17.28
N PRO A 400 -67.59 -41.71 -18.07
CA PRO A 400 -68.93 -42.26 -18.18
C PRO A 400 -68.85 -43.71 -18.64
N LYS A 401 -69.54 -44.64 -17.94
CA LYS A 401 -69.62 -46.08 -18.29
C LYS A 401 -69.81 -46.24 -19.80
N ASP A 402 -68.86 -46.86 -20.49
CA ASP A 402 -68.96 -47.16 -21.92
C ASP A 402 -68.96 -48.68 -22.11
N SER A 403 -70.08 -49.23 -22.55
CA SER A 403 -70.21 -50.68 -22.76
C SER A 403 -69.54 -51.17 -24.04
N GLY A 404 -69.17 -50.27 -24.96
CA GLY A 404 -68.94 -50.60 -26.37
C GLY A 404 -70.22 -51.05 -27.08
N TRP A 405 -70.15 -51.28 -28.39
CA TRP A 405 -71.26 -51.86 -29.18
C TRP A 405 -71.36 -53.36 -28.94
N ILE A 406 -72.48 -53.80 -28.38
CA ILE A 406 -72.76 -55.20 -28.08
C ILE A 406 -73.78 -55.72 -29.10
N PRO A 407 -73.46 -56.79 -29.84
CA PRO A 407 -74.40 -57.39 -30.76
C PRO A 407 -75.49 -58.17 -30.03
N ILE A 408 -76.74 -57.98 -30.41
CA ILE A 408 -77.89 -58.79 -29.98
C ILE A 408 -78.46 -59.49 -31.21
N LYS A 409 -78.38 -60.81 -31.21
CA LYS A 409 -78.98 -61.64 -32.26
C LYS A 409 -80.50 -61.67 -32.04
N VAL A 410 -81.24 -61.39 -33.10
CA VAL A 410 -82.70 -61.52 -33.15
C VAL A 410 -83.02 -62.75 -34.00
N GLN A 411 -83.66 -63.76 -33.42
CA GLN A 411 -83.98 -65.00 -34.11
C GLN A 411 -85.43 -65.39 -33.90
N ASN A 412 -86.23 -65.40 -34.96
CA ASN A 412 -87.61 -65.89 -34.92
C ASN A 412 -88.11 -66.15 -36.37
N CYS A 413 -89.05 -67.10 -36.54
CA CYS A 413 -89.56 -67.60 -37.82
C CYS A 413 -88.48 -68.10 -38.80
N GLY A 414 -87.36 -68.65 -38.30
CA GLY A 414 -86.25 -69.15 -39.12
C GLY A 414 -85.33 -68.07 -39.72
N ILE A 415 -85.56 -66.79 -39.40
CA ILE A 415 -84.75 -65.65 -39.85
C ILE A 415 -83.88 -65.15 -38.70
N THR A 416 -82.62 -64.80 -38.99
CA THR A 416 -81.69 -64.20 -38.03
C THR A 416 -81.31 -62.80 -38.48
N THR A 417 -81.59 -61.79 -37.65
CA THR A 417 -81.10 -60.41 -37.82
C THR A 417 -80.28 -59.98 -36.60
N GLN A 418 -79.71 -58.78 -36.62
CA GLN A 418 -78.79 -58.32 -35.59
C GLN A 418 -78.95 -56.82 -35.34
N VAL A 419 -79.21 -56.48 -34.09
CA VAL A 419 -79.11 -55.10 -33.59
C VAL A 419 -77.89 -54.97 -32.68
N TYR A 420 -77.44 -53.75 -32.47
CA TYR A 420 -76.30 -53.42 -31.64
C TYR A 420 -76.75 -52.44 -30.56
N VAL A 421 -76.37 -52.70 -29.31
CA VAL A 421 -76.65 -51.81 -28.18
C VAL A 421 -75.36 -51.27 -27.59
N ARG A 422 -75.35 -49.98 -27.21
CA ARG A 422 -74.25 -49.36 -26.48
C ARG A 422 -74.81 -48.42 -25.42
N GLN A 423 -74.21 -48.45 -24.24
CA GLN A 423 -74.43 -47.49 -23.17
C GLN A 423 -73.19 -46.60 -23.03
N ILE A 424 -73.39 -45.27 -23.02
CA ILE A 424 -72.38 -44.28 -22.63
C ILE A 424 -72.96 -43.43 -21.50
N GLY A 425 -72.40 -43.57 -20.30
CA GLY A 425 -72.90 -42.95 -19.08
C GLY A 425 -74.34 -43.39 -18.80
N LYS A 426 -75.28 -42.44 -18.92
CA LYS A 426 -76.73 -42.65 -18.69
C LYS A 426 -77.54 -42.81 -19.97
N ILE A 427 -76.92 -42.83 -21.15
CA ILE A 427 -77.60 -42.93 -22.44
C ILE A 427 -77.37 -44.32 -23.02
N VAL A 428 -78.44 -44.98 -23.48
CA VAL A 428 -78.38 -46.23 -24.23
C VAL A 428 -78.92 -46.02 -25.63
N SER A 429 -78.20 -46.50 -26.64
CA SER A 429 -78.64 -46.52 -28.04
C SER A 429 -78.64 -47.95 -28.57
N ILE A 430 -79.73 -48.33 -29.23
CA ILE A 430 -79.91 -49.60 -29.91
C ILE A 430 -80.15 -49.29 -31.38
N GLN A 431 -79.35 -49.88 -32.26
CA GLN A 431 -79.47 -49.65 -33.70
C GLN A 431 -79.12 -50.88 -34.54
N GLY A 432 -79.61 -50.95 -35.77
CA GLY A 432 -79.24 -52.01 -36.71
C GLY A 432 -80.40 -52.36 -37.63
N GLU A 433 -80.36 -53.56 -38.19
CA GLU A 433 -81.46 -54.10 -38.97
C GLU A 433 -82.21 -55.13 -38.14
N LEU A 434 -83.53 -55.04 -38.17
CA LEU A 434 -84.43 -55.92 -37.46
C LEU A 434 -85.42 -56.54 -38.45
N HIS A 435 -85.70 -57.83 -38.31
CA HIS A 435 -86.87 -58.44 -38.94
C HIS A 435 -88.08 -58.36 -37.99
N THR A 436 -89.21 -57.82 -38.43
CA THR A 436 -90.41 -57.64 -37.58
C THR A 436 -91.15 -58.96 -37.35
N HIS A 437 -91.66 -59.18 -36.13
CA HIS A 437 -92.34 -60.43 -35.73
C HIS A 437 -93.77 -60.16 -35.28
N HIS A 438 -94.68 -61.13 -35.47
CA HIS A 438 -96.11 -60.94 -35.18
C HIS A 438 -96.41 -60.83 -33.67
N ASN A 439 -95.69 -61.58 -32.82
CA ASN A 439 -95.80 -61.52 -31.36
C ASN A 439 -94.49 -61.96 -30.68
N GLY A 440 -94.41 -61.78 -29.35
CA GLY A 440 -93.33 -62.32 -28.51
C GLY A 440 -92.18 -61.36 -28.22
N VAL A 441 -91.08 -61.89 -27.67
CA VAL A 441 -89.85 -61.15 -27.39
C VAL A 441 -89.02 -61.05 -28.67
N ILE A 442 -88.63 -59.83 -29.04
CA ILE A 442 -87.77 -59.53 -30.17
C ILE A 442 -86.29 -59.71 -29.79
N PHE A 443 -85.89 -59.07 -28.69
CA PHE A 443 -84.56 -59.22 -28.12
C PHE A 443 -84.58 -58.92 -26.63
N THR A 444 -83.52 -59.33 -25.95
CA THR A 444 -83.28 -59.02 -24.53
C THR A 444 -82.00 -58.21 -24.40
N LEU A 445 -82.07 -57.09 -23.66
CA LEU A 445 -80.91 -56.27 -23.36
C LEU A 445 -79.88 -57.07 -22.52
N PRO A 446 -78.60 -57.10 -22.92
CA PRO A 446 -77.51 -57.69 -22.15
C PRO A 446 -77.45 -57.14 -20.72
N ASN A 447 -77.04 -57.97 -19.75
CA ASN A 447 -77.02 -57.60 -18.33
C ASN A 447 -76.17 -56.36 -18.00
N ASN A 448 -75.14 -56.08 -18.81
CA ASN A 448 -74.27 -54.92 -18.66
C ASN A 448 -74.84 -53.62 -19.22
N ILE A 449 -75.98 -53.66 -19.91
CA ILE A 449 -76.76 -52.48 -20.31
C ILE A 449 -77.83 -52.23 -19.26
N ASP A 450 -77.96 -51.03 -18.73
CA ASP A 450 -79.02 -50.75 -17.77
C ASP A 450 -80.37 -50.62 -18.51
N PRO A 451 -81.47 -51.21 -18.00
CA PRO A 451 -82.78 -51.11 -18.63
C PRO A 451 -83.32 -49.67 -18.56
N PRO A 452 -84.27 -49.29 -19.44
CA PRO A 452 -84.89 -47.98 -19.37
C PRO A 452 -85.66 -47.82 -18.05
N LYS A 453 -85.61 -46.65 -17.43
CA LYS A 453 -86.36 -46.39 -16.18
C LYS A 453 -87.88 -46.41 -16.38
N TYR A 454 -88.33 -45.95 -17.54
CA TYR A 454 -89.74 -45.90 -17.93
C TYR A 454 -89.98 -46.66 -19.25
N LYS A 455 -91.24 -46.99 -19.56
CA LYS A 455 -91.59 -47.70 -20.80
C LYS A 455 -91.14 -46.88 -22.02
N ILE A 456 -90.37 -47.49 -22.91
CA ILE A 456 -90.04 -46.95 -24.23
C ILE A 456 -90.61 -47.86 -25.32
N GLY A 457 -91.00 -47.28 -26.45
CA GLY A 457 -91.51 -48.00 -27.59
C GLY A 457 -90.90 -47.53 -28.90
N TYR A 458 -90.94 -48.41 -29.90
CA TYR A 458 -90.61 -48.12 -31.28
C TYR A 458 -91.78 -48.58 -32.15
N SER A 459 -92.20 -47.72 -33.08
CA SER A 459 -93.29 -48.00 -34.02
C SER A 459 -92.79 -47.90 -35.45
N HIS A 460 -93.08 -48.92 -36.25
CA HIS A 460 -92.91 -48.92 -37.70
C HIS A 460 -94.29 -48.94 -38.35
N ASN A 461 -94.59 -47.95 -39.20
CA ASN A 461 -95.84 -47.84 -39.93
C ASN A 461 -95.55 -47.69 -41.43
N LYS A 462 -96.21 -48.51 -42.25
CA LYS A 462 -96.11 -48.50 -43.71
C LYS A 462 -97.51 -48.67 -44.28
N GLY A 463 -97.82 -48.14 -45.47
CA GLY A 463 -99.18 -47.90 -45.99
C GLY A 463 -100.25 -49.01 -45.88
N HIS A 464 -99.89 -50.25 -45.55
CA HIS A 464 -100.83 -51.37 -45.30
C HIS A 464 -100.61 -52.11 -43.97
N GLY A 465 -99.74 -51.64 -43.06
CA GLY A 465 -99.47 -52.29 -41.78
C GLY A 465 -98.73 -51.45 -40.73
N SER A 466 -98.94 -51.83 -39.46
CA SER A 466 -98.39 -51.19 -38.27
C SER A 466 -97.75 -52.22 -37.36
N TRP A 467 -96.56 -51.93 -36.85
CA TRP A 467 -95.81 -52.80 -35.94
C TRP A 467 -95.14 -52.02 -34.82
N HIS A 468 -95.33 -52.46 -33.58
CA HIS A 468 -94.86 -51.76 -32.40
C HIS A 468 -94.17 -52.75 -31.44
N CYS A 469 -93.01 -52.35 -30.92
CA CYS A 469 -92.36 -53.04 -29.82
C CYS A 469 -92.04 -52.10 -28.67
N VAL A 470 -91.96 -52.65 -27.45
CA VAL A 470 -91.74 -51.88 -26.23
C VAL A 470 -90.76 -52.58 -25.31
N ILE A 471 -90.01 -51.79 -24.55
CA ILE A 471 -89.28 -52.25 -23.37
C ILE A 471 -89.94 -51.56 -22.18
N SER A 472 -90.54 -52.35 -21.27
CA SER A 472 -91.15 -51.81 -20.05
C SER A 472 -90.07 -51.26 -19.09
N GLY A 473 -90.44 -50.28 -18.27
CA GLY A 473 -89.52 -49.70 -17.28
C GLY A 473 -88.94 -50.78 -16.35
N GLY A 474 -87.62 -50.77 -16.15
CA GLY A 474 -86.88 -51.75 -15.36
C GLY A 474 -86.76 -53.15 -16.00
N GLN A 475 -87.35 -53.36 -17.18
CA GLN A 475 -87.31 -54.63 -17.90
C GLN A 475 -86.26 -54.62 -19.02
N ARG A 476 -85.83 -55.80 -19.44
CA ARG A 476 -84.80 -55.99 -20.48
C ARG A 476 -85.34 -56.51 -21.80
N ASN A 477 -86.54 -57.08 -21.79
CA ASN A 477 -87.13 -57.68 -22.97
C ASN A 477 -87.82 -56.59 -23.81
N CYS A 478 -87.41 -56.50 -25.07
CA CYS A 478 -88.15 -55.79 -26.10
C CYS A 478 -89.22 -56.73 -26.64
N VAL A 479 -90.49 -56.43 -26.39
CA VAL A 479 -91.63 -57.29 -26.78
C VAL A 479 -92.50 -56.61 -27.83
N VAL A 480 -93.09 -57.38 -28.73
CA VAL A 480 -94.12 -56.88 -29.63
C VAL A 480 -95.37 -56.56 -28.80
N ASP A 481 -95.80 -55.29 -28.82
CA ASP A 481 -96.99 -54.80 -28.10
C ASP A 481 -98.19 -54.66 -29.05
N TYR A 482 -97.92 -54.47 -30.35
CA TYR A 482 -98.97 -54.39 -31.38
C TYR A 482 -98.45 -54.78 -32.76
N CYS A 483 -99.23 -55.55 -33.51
CA CYS A 483 -98.94 -55.88 -34.91
C CYS A 483 -100.23 -56.03 -35.73
N ASN A 484 -100.36 -55.28 -36.81
CA ASN A 484 -101.41 -55.40 -37.82
C ASN A 484 -100.78 -55.33 -39.21
N ASN A 485 -100.57 -56.47 -39.87
CA ASN A 485 -99.91 -56.58 -41.19
C ASN A 485 -98.52 -55.90 -41.32
N GLY A 486 -97.86 -55.56 -40.21
CA GLY A 486 -96.51 -54.96 -40.18
C GLY A 486 -95.37 -55.91 -39.79
N CYS A 487 -95.65 -57.21 -39.71
CA CYS A 487 -94.65 -58.25 -39.43
C CYS A 487 -94.07 -58.84 -40.72
N ALA A 488 -92.96 -59.56 -40.61
CA ALA A 488 -92.23 -60.19 -41.72
C ALA A 488 -91.53 -59.20 -42.67
N GLU A 489 -91.10 -58.03 -42.15
CA GLU A 489 -90.37 -57.02 -42.90
C GLU A 489 -88.98 -56.77 -42.29
N TYR A 490 -88.00 -56.44 -43.13
CA TYR A 490 -86.70 -55.91 -42.70
C TYR A 490 -86.81 -54.39 -42.52
N ILE A 491 -86.49 -53.91 -41.32
CA ILE A 491 -86.56 -52.49 -40.96
C ILE A 491 -85.25 -52.01 -40.33
N GLY A 492 -84.90 -50.74 -40.60
CA GLY A 492 -83.88 -50.04 -39.82
C GLY A 492 -84.42 -49.73 -38.43
N PHE A 493 -83.76 -50.24 -37.39
CA PHE A 493 -84.16 -50.08 -36.00
C PHE A 493 -83.31 -49.00 -35.33
N LEU A 494 -83.94 -48.09 -34.59
CA LEU A 494 -83.27 -47.13 -33.72
C LEU A 494 -84.13 -46.89 -32.49
N MET A 495 -83.58 -47.18 -31.30
CA MET A 495 -84.22 -46.88 -30.03
C MET A 495 -83.17 -46.32 -29.07
N THR A 496 -83.41 -45.14 -28.52
CA THR A 496 -82.51 -44.47 -27.58
C THR A 496 -83.25 -44.11 -26.31
N TYR A 497 -82.66 -44.38 -25.15
CA TYR A 497 -83.25 -44.02 -23.86
C TYR A 497 -82.19 -43.54 -22.86
N ILE A 498 -82.67 -42.85 -21.82
CA ILE A 498 -81.88 -42.40 -20.68
C ILE A 498 -82.29 -43.23 -19.45
N ILE A 499 -81.29 -43.64 -18.67
CA ILE A 499 -81.43 -44.48 -17.46
C ILE A 499 -81.79 -43.63 -16.25
#